data_AF-A0A537F2T4-F1
#
_entry.id   AF-A0A537F2T4-F1
#
_cell.length_a   1.000
_cell.length_b   1.000
_cell.length_c   1.000
_cell.angle_alpha   90.00
_cell.angle_beta   90.00
_cell.angle_gamma   90.00
#
_symmetry.space_group_name_H-M   'P 1'
#
loop_
_entity.id
_entity.type
_entity.pdbx_description
1 polymer ?
#
loop_
_entity_poly.entity_id
_entity_poly.type
_entity_poly.pdbx_seq_one_letter_code
_entity_poly.pdbx_strand_id
1 'polypeptide(L)' 'MSSKSGAAWPVMPGTYQVGDPNGPVAVCALTSERLISPLVALPGVAIAGMVYTANLGITR' A
#
# COMPACT_ATOMS: atom_id res chain seq x y z
N MET A 1 -11.47 10.53 21.03
CA MET A 1 -12.15 9.22 21.21
C MET A 1 -11.31 8.19 20.48
N SER A 2 -10.63 7.32 21.24
CA SER A 2 -9.65 6.36 20.70
C SER A 2 -10.15 4.93 20.89
N SER A 3 -9.69 4.07 19.99
CA SER A 3 -9.75 2.60 19.99
C SER A 3 -11.07 1.96 19.54
N LYS A 4 -11.21 1.81 18.22
CA LYS A 4 -11.86 0.62 17.67
C LYS A 4 -10.73 -0.38 17.45
N SER A 5 -10.71 -1.46 18.22
CA SER A 5 -9.76 -2.58 18.12
C SER A 5 -9.98 -3.37 16.82
N GLY A 6 -9.81 -2.70 15.68
CA GLY A 6 -9.66 -3.31 14.36
C GLY A 6 -8.19 -3.66 14.15
N ALA A 7 -7.92 -4.78 13.48
CA ALA A 7 -6.56 -5.18 13.13
C ALA A 7 -5.80 -4.00 12.50
N ALA A 8 -4.51 -3.86 12.85
CA ALA A 8 -3.66 -2.80 12.31
C ALA A 8 -3.66 -2.88 10.78
N TRP A 9 -4.04 -1.78 10.13
CA TRP A 9 -3.99 -1.67 8.68
C TRP A 9 -2.54 -1.40 8.22
N PRO A 10 -2.08 -1.98 7.09
CA PRO A 10 -2.75 -2.98 6.26
C PRO A 10 -2.75 -4.37 6.92
N VAL A 11 -3.88 -5.07 6.85
CA VAL A 11 -4.09 -6.34 7.55
C VAL A 11 -3.39 -7.53 6.88
N MET A 12 -3.13 -7.45 5.58
CA MET A 12 -2.46 -8.49 4.81
C MET A 12 -1.02 -8.10 4.52
N PRO A 13 -0.04 -8.97 4.82
CA PRO A 13 1.35 -8.70 4.47
C PRO A 13 1.54 -8.75 2.95
N GLY A 14 2.46 -7.94 2.44
CA GLY A 14 2.76 -7.86 1.01
C GLY A 14 3.97 -6.99 0.73
N THR A 15 4.30 -6.85 -0.56
CA THR A 15 5.42 -6.03 -1.01
C THR A 15 4.94 -4.61 -1.26
N TYR A 16 4.83 -3.82 -0.19
CA TYR A 16 4.39 -2.44 -0.23
C TYR A 16 5.11 -1.59 0.84
N GLN A 17 4.98 -0.27 0.70
CA GLN A 17 5.28 0.70 1.75
C GLN A 17 4.02 1.51 2.05
N VAL A 18 3.85 1.84 3.33
CA VAL A 18 2.73 2.65 3.83
C VAL A 18 3.16 4.12 3.92
N GLY A 19 2.34 5.00 3.34
CA GLY A 19 2.48 6.46 3.39
C GLY A 19 1.57 7.05 4.47
N ASP A 20 0.79 8.09 4.11
CA ASP A 20 -0.26 8.62 5.00
C ASP A 20 -1.50 7.70 4.97
N PRO A 21 -1.84 6.96 6.05
CA PRO A 21 -2.98 6.05 6.03
C PRO A 21 -4.34 6.71 5.75
N ASN A 22 -4.44 8.04 5.86
CA ASN A 22 -5.64 8.80 5.50
C ASN A 22 -5.60 9.36 4.07
N GLY A 23 -4.53 9.09 3.32
CA GLY A 23 -4.35 9.52 1.94
C GLY A 23 -5.37 8.88 0.98
N PRO A 24 -5.89 9.62 -0.01
CA PRO A 24 -6.92 9.10 -0.91
C PRO A 24 -6.42 8.20 -2.04
N VAL A 25 -5.10 8.02 -2.20
CA VAL A 25 -4.50 7.31 -3.35
C VAL A 25 -3.75 6.05 -2.92
N ALA A 26 -3.96 4.96 -3.64
CA ALA A 26 -3.13 3.76 -3.60
C ALA A 26 -2.46 3.55 -4.97
N VAL A 27 -1.21 3.10 -5.00
CA VAL A 27 -0.45 2.91 -6.25
C VAL A 27 0.06 1.48 -6.40
N CYS A 28 -0.29 0.84 -7.51
CA CYS A 28 0.26 -0.44 -7.93
C CYS A 28 1.38 -0.20 -8.96
N ALA A 29 2.63 -0.45 -8.57
CA ALA A 29 3.81 -0.27 -9.40
C ALA A 29 4.14 -1.51 -10.27
N LEU A 30 3.24 -2.50 -10.31
CA LEU A 30 3.44 -3.80 -10.97
C LEU A 30 4.77 -4.45 -10.52
N THR A 31 5.77 -4.55 -11.40
CA THR A 31 7.09 -5.14 -11.09
C THR A 31 8.19 -4.10 -10.88
N SER A 32 7.87 -2.80 -10.81
CA SER A 32 8.84 -1.71 -10.76
C SER A 32 9.21 -1.31 -9.32
N GLU A 33 10.10 -2.06 -8.69
CA GLU A 33 10.51 -1.86 -7.29
C GLU A 33 11.04 -0.45 -7.01
N ARG A 34 11.88 0.09 -7.92
CA ARG A 34 12.49 1.42 -7.80
C ARG A 34 11.48 2.57 -7.69
N LEU A 35 10.22 2.34 -8.04
CA LEU A 35 9.17 3.35 -7.96
C LEU A 35 8.48 3.40 -6.59
N ILE A 36 8.58 2.36 -5.74
CA ILE A 36 7.83 2.31 -4.47
C ILE A 36 8.16 3.51 -3.59
N SER A 37 9.44 3.71 -3.24
CA SER A 37 9.88 4.77 -2.33
C SER A 37 9.51 6.18 -2.81
N PRO A 38 9.75 6.59 -4.08
CA PRO A 38 9.33 7.90 -4.53
C PRO A 38 7.80 8.05 -4.63
N LEU A 39 7.05 6.98 -4.96
CA LEU A 39 5.59 7.03 -5.03
C LEU A 39 4.93 7.18 -3.67
N VAL A 40 5.38 6.43 -2.65
CA VAL A 40 4.80 6.50 -1.30
C VAL A 40 5.07 7.85 -0.64
N ALA A 41 6.14 8.55 -1.04
CA ALA A 41 6.47 9.88 -0.55
C ALA A 41 5.61 11.00 -1.17
N LEU A 42 4.80 10.71 -2.20
CA LEU A 42 3.93 11.71 -2.81
C LEU A 42 2.77 12.07 -1.84
N PRO A 43 2.43 13.37 -1.71
CA PRO A 43 1.30 13.79 -0.90
C PRO A 43 0.00 13.08 -1.32
N GLY A 44 -0.72 12.52 -0.34
CA GLY A 44 -1.98 11.82 -0.55
C GLY A 44 -1.88 10.35 -0.93
N VAL A 45 -0.67 9.79 -1.06
CA VAL A 45 -0.49 8.34 -1.23
C VAL A 45 -0.52 7.64 0.12
N ALA A 46 -1.49 6.74 0.29
CA ALA A 46 -1.63 5.92 1.49
C ALA A 46 -0.78 4.65 1.46
N ILE A 47 -0.63 4.05 0.28
CA ILE A 47 0.13 2.81 0.10
C ILE A 47 0.64 2.71 -1.33
N ALA A 48 1.87 2.26 -1.50
CA ALA A 48 2.44 1.94 -2.80
C ALA A 48 3.12 0.58 -2.74
N GLY A 49 2.88 -0.28 -3.73
CA GLY A 49 3.42 -1.64 -3.74
C GLY A 49 3.50 -2.28 -5.10
N MET A 50 4.05 -3.48 -5.13
CA MET A 50 4.20 -4.30 -6.34
C MET A 50 3.15 -5.41 -6.40
N VAL A 51 2.73 -5.74 -7.61
CA VAL A 51 1.83 -6.87 -7.92
C VAL A 51 2.45 -7.67 -9.06
N TYR A 52 2.86 -8.91 -8.76
CA TYR A 52 3.55 -9.79 -9.71
C TYR A 52 2.63 -10.76 -10.43
N THR A 53 1.55 -11.20 -9.76
CA THR A 53 0.66 -12.23 -10.30
C THR A 53 -0.73 -11.66 -10.52
N ALA A 54 -1.31 -11.95 -11.69
CA ALA A 54 -2.65 -11.50 -12.08
C ALA A 54 -3.79 -12.30 -11.40
N ASN A 55 -3.52 -12.88 -10.24
CA ASN A 55 -4.46 -13.67 -9.44
C ASN A 55 -4.29 -13.33 -7.96
N LEU A 56 -3.49 -14.11 -7.22
CA LEU A 56 -3.23 -13.92 -5.80
C LEU A 56 -2.67 -12.51 -5.49
N GLY A 57 -1.87 -11.94 -6.38
CA GLY A 57 -1.34 -10.59 -6.22
C GLY A 57 -2.40 -9.50 -6.29
N ILE A 58 -3.49 -9.71 -7.04
CA ILE A 58 -4.61 -8.76 -7.16
C ILE A 58 -5.52 -8.82 -5.91
N THR A 59 -5.59 -9.99 -5.26
CA THR A 59 -6.49 -10.20 -4.11
C THR A 59 -5.89 -9.85 -2.74
N ARG A 60 -4.59 -9.51 -2.68
CA ARG A 60 -3.90 -9.13 -1.44
C ARG A 60 -4.12 -7.67 -1.11
#